data_AF-A0A9P7AR00-F1
#
_entry.id   AF-A0A9P7AR00-F1
#
_cell.length_a   1.000
_cell.length_b   1.000
_cell.length_c   1.000
_cell.angle_alpha   90.00
_cell.angle_beta   90.00
_cell.angle_gamma   90.00
#
_symmetry.space_group_name_H-M   'P 1'
#
loop_
_entity.id
_entity.type
_entity.pdbx_description
1 polymer ?
#
loop_
_entity_poly.entity_id
_entity_poly.type
_entity_poly.pdbx_seq_one_letter_code
_entity_poly.pdbx_strand_id
1 'polypeptide(L)'
;MVYGKNFSLDLDGGKLSNHTRIHLWESGGSSANQIWALTEWVSIKDQHTYSLKNCRGGTTVDLSGNDNYSIIGFTPHDGPNQAWTFQRDGDKNGWFIKSCRTEKYLGIEGNPQNGLAVVAVSNPFKWDIEDSDVKNAKGIRILVHGTNFSLDLSASDHTKIQLWGSGAGDNQIWELTERVSIEDQHIYSLENRQRGPKDQGTDPKACFHPMLV
;
A
#
# COMPACT_ATOMS: atom_id res chain seq x y z
N MET A 1 26.36 -31.90 -27.81
CA MET A 1 25.55 -31.09 -26.88
C MET A 1 24.59 -30.27 -27.72
N VAL A 2 23.29 -30.56 -27.64
CA VAL A 2 22.27 -29.71 -28.27
C VAL A 2 21.95 -28.61 -27.26
N TYR A 3 22.40 -27.38 -27.53
CA TYR A 3 21.88 -26.24 -26.80
C TYR A 3 20.42 -26.08 -27.23
N GLY A 4 19.50 -26.43 -26.33
CA GLY A 4 18.08 -26.14 -26.55
C GLY A 4 17.92 -24.63 -26.76
N LYS A 5 17.16 -24.24 -27.78
CA LYS A 5 16.82 -22.83 -27.97
C LYS A 5 15.99 -22.37 -26.77
N ASN A 6 16.37 -21.23 -26.19
CA ASN A 6 15.57 -20.54 -25.19
C ASN A 6 14.64 -19.57 -25.90
N PHE A 7 13.41 -19.46 -25.40
CA PHE A 7 12.42 -18.53 -25.91
C PHE A 7 12.07 -17.50 -24.84
N SER A 8 11.89 -16.24 -25.25
CA SER A 8 11.44 -15.12 -24.43
C SER A 8 10.08 -14.63 -24.90
N LEU A 9 9.31 -14.03 -23.99
CA LEU A 9 8.15 -13.22 -24.34
C LEU A 9 8.64 -11.99 -25.13
N ASP A 10 8.08 -11.76 -26.32
CA ASP A 10 8.63 -10.84 -27.32
C ASP A 10 7.49 -10.03 -27.97
N LEU A 11 7.75 -8.74 -28.23
CA LEU A 11 6.90 -7.91 -29.11
C LEU A 11 7.31 -8.07 -30.57
N ASP A 12 6.34 -8.49 -31.39
CA ASP A 12 6.51 -8.88 -32.80
C ASP A 12 7.25 -7.83 -33.64
N GLY A 13 8.21 -8.30 -34.42
CA GLY A 13 9.02 -7.48 -35.34
C GLY A 13 9.93 -6.46 -34.65
N GLY A 14 10.23 -6.62 -33.36
CA GLY A 14 11.09 -5.68 -32.62
C GLY A 14 10.43 -4.34 -32.31
N LYS A 15 9.11 -4.23 -32.44
CA LYS A 15 8.37 -2.97 -32.31
C LYS A 15 7.90 -2.75 -30.88
N LEU A 16 8.02 -1.52 -30.40
CA LEU A 16 7.49 -1.09 -29.09
C LEU A 16 6.21 -0.23 -29.22
N SER A 17 5.55 -0.26 -30.38
CA SER A 17 4.35 0.53 -30.65
C SER A 17 3.07 -0.14 -30.12
N ASN A 18 2.04 0.66 -29.83
CA ASN A 18 0.70 0.15 -29.51
C ASN A 18 0.19 -0.83 -30.57
N HIS A 19 -0.61 -1.81 -30.12
CA HIS A 19 -1.17 -2.88 -30.95
C HIS A 19 -0.15 -3.87 -31.53
N THR A 20 1.12 -3.82 -31.11
CA THR A 20 2.10 -4.86 -31.46
C THR A 20 1.72 -6.17 -30.77
N ARG A 21 1.72 -7.27 -31.51
CA ARG A 21 1.37 -8.59 -30.98
C ARG A 21 2.48 -9.11 -30.07
N ILE A 22 2.08 -9.85 -29.04
CA ILE A 22 2.99 -10.56 -28.13
C ILE A 22 3.09 -12.02 -28.61
N HIS A 23 4.30 -12.56 -28.68
CA HIS A 23 4.56 -13.96 -29.03
C HIS A 23 5.79 -14.51 -28.28
N LEU A 24 6.14 -15.78 -28.53
CA LEU A 24 7.40 -16.36 -28.07
C LEU A 24 8.42 -16.32 -29.20
N TRP A 25 9.63 -15.84 -28.91
CA TRP A 25 10.73 -15.78 -29.88
C TRP A 25 12.07 -16.19 -29.26
N GLU A 26 13.04 -16.57 -30.10
CA GLU A 26 14.38 -16.97 -29.66
C GLU A 26 15.02 -15.85 -28.83
N SER A 27 15.49 -16.20 -27.62
CA SER A 27 16.00 -15.24 -26.64
C SER A 27 17.24 -14.51 -27.17
N GLY A 28 17.10 -13.22 -27.45
CA GLY A 28 18.21 -12.32 -27.76
C GLY A 28 18.50 -11.45 -26.54
N GLY A 29 19.61 -11.69 -25.86
CA GLY A 29 19.90 -11.17 -24.51
C GLY A 29 19.98 -9.64 -24.34
N SER A 30 19.61 -8.82 -25.33
CA SER A 30 19.65 -7.35 -25.26
C SER A 30 18.56 -6.64 -26.05
N SER A 31 17.55 -7.37 -26.57
CA SER A 31 16.50 -6.76 -27.37
C SER A 31 15.44 -6.13 -26.47
N ALA A 32 15.25 -4.80 -26.54
CA ALA A 32 14.30 -4.07 -25.68
C ALA A 32 12.85 -4.59 -25.80
N ASN A 33 12.49 -5.18 -26.93
CA ASN A 33 11.20 -5.82 -27.17
C ASN A 33 11.01 -7.18 -26.46
N GLN A 34 12.04 -7.69 -25.77
CA GLN A 34 12.01 -8.87 -24.91
C GLN A 34 12.23 -8.54 -23.42
N ILE A 35 12.40 -7.25 -23.09
CA ILE A 35 12.59 -6.78 -21.72
C ILE A 35 11.25 -6.29 -21.20
N TRP A 36 10.74 -6.97 -20.18
CA TRP A 36 9.49 -6.62 -19.53
C TRP A 36 9.79 -5.99 -18.17
N ALA A 37 9.34 -4.76 -17.98
CA ALA A 37 9.36 -4.13 -16.66
C ALA A 37 8.11 -4.60 -15.90
N LEU A 38 8.31 -5.33 -14.82
CA LEU A 38 7.29 -5.46 -13.80
C LEU A 38 7.30 -4.17 -12.99
N THR A 39 6.20 -3.44 -13.00
CA THR A 39 5.99 -2.36 -12.04
C THR A 39 5.65 -2.99 -10.69
N GLU A 40 6.30 -2.52 -9.63
CA GLU A 40 5.90 -2.85 -8.26
C GLU A 40 4.50 -2.27 -8.04
N TRP A 41 3.49 -3.12 -8.06
CA TRP A 41 2.14 -2.75 -7.63
C TRP A 41 2.12 -2.72 -6.10
N VAL A 42 1.50 -1.70 -5.49
CA VAL A 42 1.31 -1.70 -4.04
C VAL A 42 0.22 -2.71 -3.72
N SER A 43 0.64 -3.90 -3.29
CA SER A 43 -0.30 -4.95 -2.87
C SER A 43 -0.76 -4.69 -1.43
N ILE A 44 -1.91 -4.04 -1.30
CA ILE A 44 -2.61 -3.95 -0.02
C ILE A 44 -3.26 -5.31 0.29
N LYS A 45 -2.95 -5.83 1.48
CA LYS A 45 -3.51 -7.09 1.97
C LYS A 45 -4.76 -6.80 2.80
N ASP A 46 -5.81 -7.59 2.58
CA ASP A 46 -7.04 -7.47 3.36
C ASP A 46 -6.79 -7.83 4.83
N GLN A 47 -7.35 -7.02 5.73
CA GLN A 47 -7.18 -7.07 7.20
C GLN A 47 -5.77 -6.74 7.71
N HIS A 48 -4.86 -6.24 6.85
CA HIS A 48 -3.55 -5.79 7.31
C HIS A 48 -3.57 -4.33 7.74
N THR A 49 -2.65 -3.99 8.65
CA THR A 49 -2.54 -2.66 9.25
C THR A 49 -1.34 -1.93 8.69
N TYR A 50 -1.49 -0.65 8.40
CA TYR A 50 -0.46 0.18 7.79
C TYR A 50 -0.35 1.55 8.47
N SER A 51 0.85 2.13 8.40
CA SER A 51 1.02 3.58 8.43
C SER A 51 0.97 4.15 7.03
N LEU A 52 0.37 5.34 6.92
CA LEU A 52 0.19 6.06 5.67
C LEU A 52 0.99 7.35 5.72
N LYS A 53 2.19 7.36 5.15
CA LYS A 53 3.10 8.51 5.14
C LYS A 53 2.89 9.33 3.88
N ASN A 54 2.67 10.64 4.02
CA ASN A 54 2.54 11.53 2.89
C ASN A 54 3.87 11.63 2.12
N CYS A 55 3.87 11.37 0.81
CA CYS A 55 5.10 11.37 0.02
C CYS A 55 5.77 12.74 -0.07
N ARG A 56 5.02 13.85 0.09
CA ARG A 56 5.57 15.21 0.05
C ARG A 56 6.11 15.67 1.40
N GLY A 57 5.29 15.55 2.45
CA GLY A 57 5.55 16.15 3.76
C GLY A 57 6.22 15.24 4.78
N GLY A 58 6.24 13.93 4.53
CA GLY A 58 6.84 12.93 5.43
C GLY A 58 6.06 12.66 6.73
N THR A 59 4.99 13.40 6.99
CA THR A 59 4.04 13.19 8.09
C THR A 59 3.07 12.06 7.76
N THR A 60 2.49 11.42 8.77
CA THR A 60 1.53 10.32 8.61
C THR A 60 0.08 10.73 8.85
N VAL A 61 -0.87 9.99 8.26
CA VAL A 61 -2.29 10.08 8.60
C VAL A 61 -2.48 9.73 10.09
N ASP A 62 -2.88 10.70 10.89
CA ASP A 62 -3.03 10.59 12.34
C ASP A 62 -4.47 10.91 12.75
N LEU A 63 -5.09 10.01 13.51
CA LEU A 63 -6.31 10.28 14.25
C LEU A 63 -5.97 11.10 15.50
N SER A 64 -6.29 12.39 15.46
CA SER A 64 -5.99 13.33 16.55
C SER A 64 -6.38 12.75 17.91
N GLY A 65 -5.37 12.55 18.76
CA GLY A 65 -5.57 12.06 20.12
C GLY A 65 -6.35 13.03 21.03
N ASN A 66 -6.49 14.29 20.61
CA ASN A 66 -7.15 15.34 21.37
C ASN A 66 -8.69 15.26 21.27
N ASP A 67 -9.24 14.84 20.13
CA ASP A 67 -10.69 14.83 19.88
C ASP A 67 -11.25 13.48 19.38
N ASN A 68 -10.39 12.52 19.01
CA ASN A 68 -10.79 11.23 18.43
C ASN A 68 -11.73 11.38 17.22
N TYR A 69 -11.56 12.46 16.46
CA TYR A 69 -12.42 12.85 15.35
C TYR A 69 -11.63 13.43 14.18
N SER A 70 -10.77 14.41 14.42
CA SER A 70 -10.00 15.07 13.36
C SER A 70 -8.93 14.13 12.80
N ILE A 71 -8.80 14.10 11.47
CA ILE A 71 -7.69 13.45 10.79
C ILE A 71 -6.68 14.51 10.33
N ILE A 72 -5.43 14.34 10.76
CA ILE A 72 -4.37 15.33 10.58
C ILE A 72 -3.10 14.67 10.04
N GLY A 73 -2.23 15.45 9.40
CA GLY A 73 -0.84 15.08 9.23
C GLY A 73 -0.09 15.29 10.54
N PHE A 74 0.65 14.29 11.01
CA PHE A 74 1.47 14.43 12.21
C PHE A 74 2.78 13.62 12.11
N THR A 75 3.80 14.04 12.86
CA THR A 75 5.10 13.38 12.91
C THR A 75 4.92 11.90 13.26
N PRO A 76 5.57 10.97 12.54
CA PRO A 76 5.46 9.54 12.83
C PRO A 76 5.92 9.23 14.26
N HIS A 77 5.11 8.47 15.02
CA HIS A 77 5.41 8.08 16.41
C HIS A 77 4.95 6.66 16.77
N ASP A 78 4.62 5.83 15.78
CA ASP A 78 4.19 4.43 15.94
C ASP A 78 2.96 4.19 16.86
N GLY A 79 2.30 5.25 17.33
CA GLY A 79 1.08 5.17 18.13
C GLY A 79 -0.10 4.56 17.36
N PRO A 80 -1.09 3.99 18.06
CA PRO A 80 -2.24 3.33 17.43
C PRO A 80 -3.14 4.31 16.64
N ASN A 81 -3.07 5.62 16.89
CA ASN A 81 -3.73 6.65 16.08
C ASN A 81 -3.12 6.83 14.68
N GLN A 82 -1.95 6.26 14.41
CA GLN A 82 -1.29 6.26 13.09
C GLN A 82 -1.30 4.88 12.43
N ALA A 83 -2.06 3.95 13.00
CA ALA A 83 -2.26 2.60 12.51
C ALA A 83 -3.67 2.46 11.94
N TRP A 84 -3.73 2.03 10.68
CA TRP A 84 -4.96 1.93 9.91
C TRP A 84 -5.09 0.54 9.29
N THR A 85 -6.13 -0.20 9.68
CA THR A 85 -6.45 -1.51 9.13
C THR A 85 -7.24 -1.33 7.83
N PHE A 86 -6.72 -1.89 6.75
CA PHE A 86 -7.39 -1.91 5.45
C PHE A 86 -8.29 -3.14 5.37
N GLN A 87 -9.58 -2.92 5.13
CA GLN A 87 -10.58 -3.98 5.02
C GLN A 87 -11.23 -3.90 3.64
N ARG A 88 -11.19 -5.01 2.90
CA ARG A 88 -11.79 -5.06 1.57
C ARG A 88 -13.31 -5.08 1.67
N ASP A 89 -14.00 -4.38 0.77
CA ASP A 89 -15.47 -4.38 0.65
C ASP A 89 -15.99 -5.70 0.03
N GLY A 90 -15.62 -6.84 0.63
CA GLY A 90 -15.91 -8.18 0.09
C GLY A 90 -15.42 -8.37 -1.35
N ASP A 91 -16.23 -8.98 -2.20
CA ASP A 91 -15.95 -9.18 -3.63
C ASP A 91 -16.09 -7.90 -4.48
N LYS A 92 -16.36 -6.75 -3.87
CA LYS A 92 -16.49 -5.47 -4.56
C LYS A 92 -15.16 -4.74 -4.54
N ASN A 93 -14.81 -4.11 -5.66
CA ASN A 93 -13.67 -3.21 -5.71
C ASN A 93 -13.93 -2.03 -4.75
N GLY A 94 -13.07 -1.90 -3.74
CA GLY A 94 -13.04 -0.81 -2.76
C GLY A 94 -12.62 -1.28 -1.36
N TRP A 95 -12.37 -0.29 -0.50
CA TRP A 95 -11.75 -0.48 0.81
C TRP A 95 -12.42 0.35 1.89
N PHE A 96 -12.50 -0.20 3.10
CA PHE A 96 -12.72 0.53 4.33
C PHE A 96 -11.38 0.65 5.07
N ILE A 97 -11.12 1.80 5.67
CA ILE A 97 -9.86 2.08 6.36
C ILE A 97 -10.20 2.38 7.81
N LYS A 98 -9.94 1.43 8.71
CA LYS A 98 -10.35 1.49 10.12
C LYS A 98 -9.18 1.88 11.01
N SER A 99 -9.42 2.76 11.98
CA SER A 99 -8.39 3.13 12.97
C SER A 99 -8.10 1.95 13.89
N CYS A 100 -6.84 1.73 14.27
CA CYS A 100 -6.51 0.75 15.32
C CYS A 100 -6.65 1.31 16.74
N ARG A 101 -6.73 2.64 16.88
CA ARG A 101 -6.97 3.28 18.20
C ARG A 101 -8.45 3.30 18.58
N THR A 102 -9.33 3.30 17.59
CA THR A 102 -10.78 3.40 17.77
C THR A 102 -11.49 2.54 16.75
N GLU A 103 -12.70 2.08 17.04
CA GLU A 103 -13.51 1.32 16.07
C GLU A 103 -14.06 2.14 14.88
N LYS A 104 -13.62 3.40 14.71
CA LYS A 104 -14.05 4.32 13.65
C LYS A 104 -13.26 4.15 12.36
N TYR A 105 -13.82 4.67 11.28
CA TYR A 105 -13.26 4.61 9.93
C TYR A 105 -12.81 5.99 9.44
N LEU A 106 -11.78 6.01 8.59
CA LEU A 106 -11.42 7.16 7.78
C LEU A 106 -12.60 7.46 6.83
N GLY A 107 -13.15 8.67 6.87
CA GLY A 107 -14.29 9.04 6.04
C GLY A 107 -14.52 10.55 5.98
N ILE A 108 -15.70 10.94 5.50
CA ILE A 108 -16.14 12.35 5.45
C ILE A 108 -17.55 12.48 6.01
N GLU A 109 -17.89 13.70 6.39
CA GLU A 109 -19.26 14.08 6.74
C GLU A 109 -19.74 15.15 5.74
N GLY A 110 -20.62 14.76 4.81
CA GLY A 110 -21.15 15.62 3.75
C GLY A 110 -20.84 15.12 2.34
N ASN A 111 -21.10 15.97 1.34
CA ASN A 111 -20.86 15.65 -0.06
C ASN A 111 -19.39 15.90 -0.44
N PRO A 112 -18.74 15.01 -1.21
CA PRO A 112 -17.36 15.21 -1.66
C PRO A 112 -17.16 16.53 -2.39
N GLN A 113 -16.22 17.34 -1.90
CA GLN A 113 -15.83 18.63 -2.48
C GLN A 113 -14.44 19.03 -2.02
N ASN A 114 -13.79 19.92 -2.77
CA ASN A 114 -12.50 20.49 -2.41
C ASN A 114 -12.55 21.17 -1.03
N GLY A 115 -11.56 20.86 -0.19
CA GLY A 115 -11.39 21.42 1.14
C GLY A 115 -12.26 20.76 2.21
N LEU A 116 -13.10 19.78 1.87
CA LEU A 116 -13.86 19.03 2.86
C LEU A 116 -12.89 18.23 3.76
N ALA A 117 -13.04 18.38 5.08
CA ALA A 117 -12.20 17.66 6.02
C ALA A 117 -12.47 16.15 5.99
N VAL A 118 -11.40 15.38 6.10
CA VAL A 118 -11.47 13.95 6.37
C VAL A 118 -11.51 13.77 7.89
N VAL A 119 -12.41 12.94 8.36
CA VAL A 119 -12.73 12.76 9.78
C VAL A 119 -12.91 11.28 10.11
N ALA A 120 -12.91 10.96 11.40
CA ALA A 120 -13.26 9.62 11.87
C ALA A 120 -14.78 9.46 11.98
N VAL A 121 -15.35 8.58 11.16
CA VAL A 121 -16.78 8.28 11.09
C VAL A 121 -17.11 6.92 11.71
N SER A 122 -18.32 6.76 12.24
CA SER A 122 -18.72 5.52 12.95
C SER A 122 -19.07 4.35 12.02
N ASN A 123 -19.51 4.64 10.78
CA ASN A 123 -19.89 3.61 9.81
C ASN A 123 -18.76 3.42 8.78
N PRO A 124 -18.58 2.21 8.21
CA PRO A 124 -17.62 1.98 7.14
C PRO A 124 -17.83 2.97 5.99
N PHE A 125 -16.74 3.64 5.58
CA PHE A 125 -16.75 4.59 4.48
C PHE A 125 -15.85 4.06 3.36
N LYS A 126 -16.42 3.96 2.16
CA LYS A 126 -15.79 3.28 1.03
C LYS A 126 -14.82 4.20 0.29
N TRP A 127 -13.62 3.69 0.04
CA TRP A 127 -12.57 4.31 -0.75
C TRP A 127 -12.20 3.45 -1.95
N ASP A 128 -11.90 4.11 -3.06
CA ASP A 128 -11.15 3.52 -4.17
C ASP A 128 -9.65 3.73 -3.93
N ILE A 129 -8.85 2.73 -4.27
CA ILE A 129 -7.40 2.77 -4.11
C ILE A 129 -6.77 2.56 -5.47
N GLU A 130 -5.89 3.49 -5.84
CA GLU A 130 -5.13 3.45 -7.08
C GLU A 130 -3.64 3.51 -6.73
N ASP A 131 -2.81 2.83 -7.52
CA ASP A 131 -1.37 3.01 -7.42
C ASP A 131 -0.97 4.44 -7.82
N SER A 132 0.15 4.91 -7.27
CA SER A 132 0.68 6.22 -7.61
C SER A 132 0.88 6.40 -9.11
N ASP A 133 0.24 7.43 -9.64
CA ASP A 133 0.43 7.95 -11.00
C ASP A 133 1.51 9.06 -11.05
N VAL A 134 2.13 9.36 -9.91
CA VAL A 134 3.11 10.44 -9.77
C VAL A 134 4.54 9.90 -9.85
N LYS A 135 5.32 10.44 -10.78
CA LYS A 135 6.73 10.06 -10.98
C LYS A 135 7.52 10.21 -9.68
N ASN A 136 8.25 9.16 -9.31
CA ASN A 136 9.09 9.06 -8.11
C ASN A 136 8.35 9.02 -6.76
N ALA A 137 7.01 9.14 -6.72
CA ALA A 137 6.24 8.89 -5.51
C ALA A 137 5.81 7.42 -5.51
N LYS A 138 6.33 6.63 -4.57
CA LYS A 138 5.93 5.24 -4.36
C LYS A 138 4.84 5.18 -3.30
N GLY A 139 3.66 4.70 -3.65
CA GLY A 139 2.54 4.65 -2.74
C GLY A 139 1.20 4.51 -3.46
N ILE A 140 0.15 4.87 -2.75
CA ILE A 140 -1.22 4.82 -3.25
C ILE A 140 -1.88 6.19 -3.23
N ARG A 141 -2.88 6.34 -4.08
CA ARG A 141 -3.90 7.37 -4.01
C ARG A 141 -5.16 6.78 -3.39
N ILE A 142 -5.76 7.53 -2.48
CA ILE A 142 -6.99 7.14 -1.78
C ILE A 142 -8.09 8.09 -2.24
N LEU A 143 -9.13 7.59 -2.90
CA LEU A 143 -10.21 8.39 -3.49
C LEU A 143 -11.56 8.04 -2.89
N VAL A 144 -12.42 9.03 -2.70
CA VAL A 144 -13.82 8.76 -2.33
C VAL A 144 -14.45 7.95 -3.44
N HIS A 145 -15.07 6.83 -3.09
CA HIS A 145 -15.57 5.85 -4.06
C HIS A 145 -16.45 6.49 -5.14
N GLY A 146 -16.14 6.19 -6.40
CA GLY A 146 -16.90 6.68 -7.56
C GLY A 146 -16.71 8.17 -7.86
N THR A 147 -15.68 8.81 -7.30
CA THR A 147 -15.35 10.22 -7.56
C THR A 147 -13.86 10.40 -7.85
N ASN A 148 -13.45 11.60 -8.26
CA ASN A 148 -12.05 11.98 -8.39
C ASN A 148 -11.52 12.75 -7.16
N PHE A 149 -12.22 12.77 -6.02
CA PHE A 149 -11.75 13.46 -4.83
C PHE A 149 -10.82 12.57 -4.02
N SER A 150 -9.57 13.00 -3.86
CA SER A 150 -8.50 12.27 -3.21
C SER A 150 -8.16 12.85 -1.84
N LEU A 151 -7.65 11.98 -0.96
CA LEU A 151 -7.04 12.33 0.31
C LEU A 151 -5.80 13.22 0.07
N ASP A 152 -5.85 14.47 0.54
CA ASP A 152 -4.85 15.51 0.30
C ASP A 152 -4.32 16.08 1.62
N LEU A 153 -3.01 16.28 1.68
CA LEU A 153 -2.35 17.02 2.75
C LEU A 153 -1.47 18.14 2.19
N SER A 154 -1.98 19.37 2.25
CA SER A 154 -1.33 20.54 1.64
C SER A 154 -0.18 21.14 2.46
N ALA A 155 -0.04 20.81 3.75
CA ALA A 155 0.97 21.38 4.67
C ALA A 155 1.52 20.36 5.69
N SER A 156 2.51 20.78 6.47
CA SER A 156 3.21 19.98 7.50
C SER A 156 2.38 19.76 8.77
N ASP A 157 2.99 19.17 9.81
CA ASP A 157 2.38 18.79 11.10
C ASP A 157 1.19 19.62 11.60
N HIS A 158 0.21 18.93 12.15
CA HIS A 158 -1.07 19.43 12.64
C HIS A 158 -2.03 20.00 11.58
N THR A 159 -1.68 19.90 10.29
CA THR A 159 -2.59 20.26 9.21
C THR A 159 -3.68 19.22 9.04
N LYS A 160 -4.93 19.66 8.92
CA LYS A 160 -6.07 18.79 8.60
C LYS A 160 -5.88 18.14 7.23
N ILE A 161 -6.11 16.83 7.16
CA ILE A 161 -6.22 16.14 5.89
C ILE A 161 -7.61 16.43 5.31
N GLN A 162 -7.65 16.74 4.02
CA GLN A 162 -8.85 17.18 3.32
C GLN A 162 -9.02 16.42 2.01
N LEU A 163 -10.19 16.58 1.39
CA LEU A 163 -10.42 16.15 0.01
C LEU A 163 -9.98 17.24 -0.96
N TRP A 164 -9.35 16.81 -2.05
CA TRP A 164 -9.12 17.66 -3.22
C TRP A 164 -9.27 16.85 -4.50
N GLY A 165 -9.66 17.48 -5.61
CA GLY A 165 -9.65 16.83 -6.91
C GLY A 165 -8.28 16.21 -7.20
N SER A 166 -8.28 14.97 -7.69
CA SER A 166 -7.05 14.23 -7.98
C SER A 166 -6.25 14.95 -9.05
N GLY A 167 -4.96 15.15 -8.77
CA GLY A 167 -4.00 15.74 -9.68
C GLY A 167 -2.62 15.14 -9.49
N ALA A 168 -1.65 15.57 -10.30
CA ALA A 168 -0.30 15.00 -10.33
C ALA A 168 0.61 15.40 -9.14
N GLY A 169 0.03 15.81 -8.00
CA GLY A 169 0.78 16.20 -6.81
C GLY A 169 1.11 15.01 -5.90
N ASP A 170 2.35 14.94 -5.43
CA ASP A 170 2.83 13.93 -4.46
C ASP A 170 2.23 14.12 -3.05
N ASN A 171 1.61 15.27 -2.77
CA ASN A 171 0.86 15.52 -1.54
C ASN A 171 -0.45 14.73 -1.43
N GLN A 172 -0.85 14.02 -2.47
CA GLN A 172 -2.01 13.13 -2.53
C GLN A 172 -1.61 11.65 -2.59
N ILE A 173 -0.30 11.36 -2.51
CA ILE A 173 0.24 10.00 -2.54
C ILE A 173 0.72 9.62 -1.15
N TRP A 174 0.38 8.39 -0.77
CA TRP A 174 0.62 7.85 0.56
C TRP A 174 1.49 6.59 0.46
N GLU A 175 2.69 6.66 1.02
CA GLU A 175 3.58 5.51 1.18
C GLU A 175 3.05 4.62 2.33
N LEU A 176 2.90 3.32 2.07
CA LEU A 176 2.44 2.36 3.08
C LEU A 176 3.63 1.72 3.77
N THR A 177 3.60 1.70 5.10
CA THR A 177 4.46 0.84 5.92
C THR A 177 3.59 -0.17 6.64
N GLU A 178 3.69 -1.46 6.28
CA GLU A 178 2.97 -2.53 6.95
C GLU A 178 3.39 -2.60 8.41
N ARG A 179 2.42 -2.50 9.32
CA ARG A 179 2.64 -2.67 10.75
C ARG A 179 2.41 -4.12 11.11
N VAL A 180 3.40 -4.71 11.76
CA VAL A 180 3.30 -6.07 12.30
C VAL A 180 2.13 -6.10 13.29
N SER A 181 1.21 -7.03 13.12
CA SER A 181 0.11 -7.21 14.07
C SER A 181 0.68 -7.51 15.46
N ILE A 182 0.00 -7.09 16.54
CA ILE A 182 0.46 -7.39 17.90
C ILE A 182 0.51 -8.91 18.11
N GLU A 183 -0.34 -9.67 17.42
CA GLU A 183 -0.34 -11.14 17.41
C GLU A 183 0.94 -11.72 16.79
N ASP A 184 1.38 -11.19 15.65
CA ASP A 184 2.63 -11.59 15.00
C ASP A 184 3.86 -11.20 15.83
N GLN A 185 3.83 -10.03 16.50
CA GLN A 185 4.89 -9.65 17.43
C GLN A 185 4.95 -10.58 18.65
N HIS A 186 3.78 -11.00 19.16
CA HIS A 186 3.71 -11.92 20.29
C HIS A 186 4.25 -13.30 19.89
N ILE A 187 3.84 -13.85 18.75
CA ILE A 187 4.33 -15.12 18.20
C ILE A 187 5.84 -15.06 17.95
N TYR A 188 6.34 -14.00 17.30
CA TYR A 188 7.77 -13.80 17.07
C TYR A 188 8.57 -13.73 18.38
N SER A 189 8.03 -13.07 19.41
CA SER A 189 8.66 -12.98 20.72
C SER A 189 8.64 -14.31 21.48
N LEU A 190 7.57 -15.11 21.36
CA LEU A 190 7.46 -16.43 21.98
C LEU A 190 8.42 -17.43 21.31
N GLU A 191 8.50 -17.43 19.98
CA GLU A 191 9.42 -18.30 19.24
C GLU A 191 10.89 -17.98 19.57
N ASN A 192 11.24 -16.71 19.69
CA ASN A 192 12.60 -16.31 20.05
C ASN A 192 12.95 -16.50 21.53
N ARG A 193 11.96 -16.53 22.44
CA ARG A 193 12.19 -16.95 23.84
C ARG A 193 12.38 -18.46 23.98
N GLN A 194 11.74 -19.26 23.13
CA GLN A 194 11.91 -20.72 23.12
C GLN A 194 13.23 -21.15 22.45
N ARG A 195 13.75 -20.33 21.54
CA ARG A 195 15.12 -20.45 21.02
C ARG A 195 16.09 -19.79 22.03
N GLY A 196 16.38 -20.48 23.13
CA GLY A 196 17.52 -20.13 23.98
C GLY A 196 18.83 -19.99 23.17
N PRO A 197 19.88 -19.37 23.72
CA PRO A 197 21.12 -19.11 22.98
C PRO A 197 21.67 -20.43 22.45
N LYS A 198 21.57 -20.66 21.13
CA LYS A 198 22.14 -21.85 20.52
C LYS A 198 23.63 -21.62 20.35
N ASP A 199 24.39 -22.49 21.00
CA ASP A 199 25.80 -22.75 20.71
C ASP A 199 26.07 -22.73 19.20
N GLN A 200 27.17 -22.08 18.86
CA GLN A 200 27.75 -22.14 17.52
C GLN A 200 28.15 -23.59 17.24
N GLY A 201 27.43 -24.27 16.33
CA GLY A 201 27.73 -25.66 16.01
C GLY A 201 26.92 -26.23 14.84
N THR A 202 27.49 -26.08 13.64
CA THR A 202 27.45 -27.00 12.47
C THR A 202 26.11 -27.52 11.89
N ASP A 203 25.81 -27.00 10.69
CA ASP A 203 25.37 -27.70 9.45
C ASP A 203 23.90 -28.20 9.30
N PRO A 204 23.39 -28.46 8.06
CA PRO A 204 22.19 -27.80 7.54
C PRO A 204 21.10 -28.80 7.14
N LYS A 205 20.02 -28.27 6.57
CA LYS A 205 18.83 -28.94 5.98
C LYS A 205 17.65 -29.12 6.94
N ALA A 206 16.65 -28.30 6.74
CA ALA A 206 15.27 -28.74 6.82
C ALA A 206 14.45 -27.99 5.76
N CYS A 207 13.91 -28.77 4.83
CA CYS A 207 13.01 -28.33 3.77
C CYS A 207 11.67 -27.86 4.38
N PHE A 208 11.18 -26.71 3.95
CA PHE A 208 9.81 -26.28 4.23
C PHE A 208 8.84 -26.96 3.26
N HIS A 209 7.76 -27.56 3.78
CA HIS A 209 6.52 -27.81 3.05
C HIS A 209 5.42 -26.91 3.64
N PRO A 210 4.55 -26.29 2.83
CA PRO A 210 3.41 -25.55 3.35
C PRO A 210 2.24 -26.51 3.67
N MET A 211 1.60 -26.32 4.83
CA MET A 211 0.25 -26.84 5.07
C MET A 211 -0.75 -25.84 4.51
N LEU A 212 -1.51 -26.27 3.50
CA LEU A 212 -2.80 -25.69 3.16
C LEU A 212 -3.82 -26.04 4.24
N VAL A 213 -4.77 -25.13 4.45
CA VAL A 213 -6.15 -25.47 4.80
C VAL A 213 -7.04 -24.96 3.69
#